data_AF-A0A1Q7G9N3-F1
#
_entry.id   AF-A0A1Q7G9N3-F1
#
_cell.length_a   1.000
_cell.length_b   1.000
_cell.length_c   1.000
_cell.angle_alpha   90.00
_cell.angle_beta   90.00
_cell.angle_gamma   90.00
#
_symmetry.space_group_name_H-M   'P 1'
#
loop_
_entity.id
_entity.type
_entity.pdbx_description
1 polymer ?
#
loop_
_entity_poly.entity_id
_entity_poly.type
_entity_poly.pdbx_seq_one_letter_code
_entity_poly.pdbx_strand_id
1 'polypeptide(L)'
;MKPNQSPRIANWLLRHFGCSPNNATVIGDLDERYRSGRSSAWYWRQATIAIVVSLFNEIWNHKLLTITALLVGWAVFVVSRYGFYLTQDLLFALASWSRFWRHKGITLAVQISVVTLSRACCGWLVARLCRKRQKAMVLAYAAFIAGVQIVLVVSALLRGMSLQTFIYNICFITITPVSILVGGGVFRSRTDCDGPGDTHAMVC
;
A
#
# COMPACT_ATOMS: atom_id res chain seq x y z
N MET A 1 -8.45 16.49 -32.21
CA MET A 1 -7.09 15.92 -32.37
C MET A 1 -6.72 15.21 -31.07
N LYS A 2 -6.63 13.88 -31.06
CA LYS A 2 -6.29 13.09 -29.87
C LYS A 2 -4.76 12.96 -29.81
N PRO A 3 -4.10 13.25 -28.68
CA PRO A 3 -2.65 13.18 -28.63
C PRO A 3 -2.20 11.74 -28.85
N ASN A 4 -1.32 11.56 -29.84
CA ASN A 4 -0.70 10.30 -30.28
C ASN A 4 0.32 9.74 -29.26
N GLN A 5 0.18 10.13 -27.99
CA GLN A 5 1.03 9.70 -26.90
C GLN A 5 0.26 8.68 -26.08
N SER A 6 0.89 7.54 -25.79
CA SER A 6 0.35 6.58 -24.84
C SER A 6 0.05 7.29 -23.52
N PRO A 7 -1.06 6.93 -22.83
CA PRO A 7 -1.43 7.57 -21.58
C PRO A 7 -0.26 7.43 -20.59
N ARG A 8 0.48 8.53 -20.39
CA ARG A 8 1.73 8.57 -19.61
C ARG A 8 1.56 7.95 -18.23
N ILE A 9 0.39 8.16 -17.62
CA ILE A 9 0.02 7.62 -16.32
C ILE A 9 -0.12 6.09 -16.35
N ALA A 10 -0.75 5.52 -17.37
CA ALA A 10 -0.94 4.07 -17.48
C ALA A 10 0.39 3.36 -17.80
N ASN A 11 1.23 3.94 -18.66
CA ASN A 11 2.57 3.42 -18.93
C ASN A 11 3.46 3.51 -17.67
N TRP A 12 3.38 4.61 -16.92
CA TRP A 12 4.05 4.75 -15.62
C TRP A 12 3.56 3.71 -14.61
N LEU A 13 2.24 3.49 -14.52
CA LEU A 13 1.63 2.49 -13.64
C LEU A 13 2.13 1.08 -13.99
N LEU A 14 2.10 0.71 -15.28
CA LEU A 14 2.57 -0.58 -15.77
C LEU A 14 4.05 -0.81 -15.48
N ARG A 15 4.90 0.18 -15.79
CA ARG A 15 6.35 0.10 -15.50
C ARG A 15 6.64 -0.01 -14.00
N HIS A 16 5.86 0.68 -13.17
CA HIS A 16 6.14 0.75 -11.73
C HIS A 16 5.53 -0.41 -10.94
N PHE A 17 4.39 -0.95 -11.37
CA PHE A 17 3.61 -1.98 -10.67
C PHE A 17 3.63 -3.36 -11.34
N GLY A 18 3.96 -3.47 -12.62
CA GLY A 18 4.12 -4.77 -13.26
C GLY A 18 5.44 -5.42 -12.82
N CYS A 19 5.32 -6.42 -11.94
CA CYS A 19 6.47 -7.07 -11.29
C CYS A 19 6.99 -8.31 -12.05
N SER A 20 6.55 -8.54 -13.30
CA SER A 20 6.91 -9.72 -14.08
C SER A 20 8.11 -9.46 -15.01
N PRO A 21 9.02 -10.43 -15.21
CA PRO A 21 10.09 -10.33 -16.23
C PRO A 21 9.55 -10.03 -17.63
N ASN A 22 8.31 -10.43 -17.92
CA ASN A 22 7.64 -10.24 -19.19
C ASN A 22 6.89 -8.89 -19.28
N ASN A 23 7.13 -7.95 -18.37
CA ASN A 23 6.40 -6.69 -18.35
C ASN A 23 6.84 -5.74 -19.46
N ALA A 24 8.12 -5.78 -19.86
CA ALA A 24 8.64 -4.98 -20.97
C ALA A 24 8.05 -5.38 -22.33
N THR A 25 7.86 -6.68 -22.56
CA THR A 25 7.22 -7.22 -23.79
C THR A 25 5.74 -6.88 -23.84
N VAL A 26 5.02 -6.99 -22.72
CA VAL A 26 3.61 -6.58 -22.61
C VAL A 26 3.46 -5.07 -22.85
N ILE A 27 4.32 -4.23 -22.28
CA ILE A 27 4.31 -2.77 -22.53
C ILE A 27 4.55 -2.46 -24.02
N GLY A 28 5.46 -3.20 -24.67
CA GLY A 28 5.72 -3.08 -26.10
C GLY A 28 4.50 -3.41 -26.97
N ASP A 29 3.86 -4.57 -26.74
CA ASP A 29 2.65 -4.98 -27.48
C ASP A 29 1.48 -3.99 -27.26
N LEU A 30 1.33 -3.46 -26.05
CA LEU A 30 0.32 -2.42 -25.77
C LEU A 30 0.59 -1.11 -26.50
N ASP A 31 1.85 -0.65 -26.60
CA ASP A 31 2.21 0.61 -27.28
C ASP A 31 2.05 0.47 -28.80
N GLU A 32 2.43 -0.68 -29.37
CA GLU A 32 2.25 -1.02 -30.80
C GLU A 32 0.76 -1.00 -31.19
N ARG A 33 -0.09 -1.68 -30.41
CA ARG A 33 -1.55 -1.74 -30.64
C ARG A 33 -2.26 -0.42 -30.37
N TYR A 34 -1.70 0.44 -29.54
CA TYR A 34 -2.23 1.80 -29.35
C TYR A 34 -1.95 2.67 -30.56
N ARG A 35 -0.72 2.62 -31.11
CA ARG A 35 -0.34 3.33 -32.34
C ARG A 35 -1.13 2.87 -33.56
N SER A 36 -1.59 1.61 -33.58
CA SER A 36 -2.47 1.09 -34.62
C SER A 36 -3.94 1.59 -34.53
N GLY A 37 -4.23 2.63 -33.73
CA GLY A 37 -5.52 3.32 -33.70
C GLY A 37 -6.51 2.84 -32.62
N ARG A 38 -6.08 2.03 -31.66
CA ARG A 38 -6.96 1.61 -30.53
C ARG A 38 -7.20 2.76 -29.55
N SER A 39 -8.34 2.70 -28.86
CA SER A 39 -8.74 3.74 -27.90
C SER A 39 -7.93 3.70 -26.61
N SER A 40 -7.80 4.85 -25.94
CA SER A 40 -7.14 4.99 -24.64
C SER A 40 -7.80 4.15 -23.54
N ALA A 41 -9.14 3.97 -23.58
CA ALA A 41 -9.87 3.11 -22.66
C ALA A 41 -9.48 1.62 -22.82
N TRP A 42 -9.22 1.17 -24.05
CA TRP A 42 -8.73 -0.19 -24.30
C TRP A 42 -7.35 -0.41 -23.68
N TYR A 43 -6.44 0.58 -23.84
CA TYR A 43 -5.11 0.54 -23.22
C TYR A 43 -5.20 0.45 -21.69
N TRP A 44 -6.06 1.26 -21.06
CA TRP A 44 -6.27 1.23 -19.60
C TRP A 44 -6.76 -0.13 -19.10
N ARG A 45 -7.70 -0.75 -19.82
CA ARG A 45 -8.22 -2.07 -19.44
C ARG A 45 -7.13 -3.14 -19.51
N GLN A 46 -6.34 -3.15 -20.58
CA GLN A 46 -5.24 -4.10 -20.75
C GLN A 46 -4.12 -3.87 -19.72
N ALA A 47 -3.77 -2.60 -19.48
CA ALA A 47 -2.79 -2.23 -18.47
C ALA A 47 -3.18 -2.74 -17.07
N THR A 48 -4.45 -2.55 -16.70
CA THR A 48 -4.98 -3.01 -15.41
C THR A 48 -4.97 -4.54 -15.31
N ILE A 49 -5.38 -5.25 -16.36
CA ILE A 49 -5.37 -6.71 -16.39
C ILE A 49 -3.94 -7.26 -16.24
N ALA A 50 -2.97 -6.70 -16.97
CA ALA A 50 -1.58 -7.14 -16.89
C ALA A 50 -0.99 -6.96 -15.49
N ILE A 51 -1.28 -5.84 -14.82
CA ILE A 51 -0.88 -5.62 -13.42
C ILE A 51 -1.52 -6.67 -12.51
N VAL A 52 -2.83 -6.89 -12.61
CA VAL A 52 -3.56 -7.84 -11.75
C VAL A 52 -3.05 -9.26 -11.96
N VAL A 53 -2.89 -9.72 -13.20
CA VAL A 53 -2.38 -11.06 -13.52
C VAL A 53 -0.96 -11.26 -12.99
N SER A 54 -0.10 -10.25 -13.15
CA SER A 54 1.27 -10.28 -12.63
C SER A 54 1.29 -10.41 -11.10
N LEU A 55 0.48 -9.63 -10.39
CA LEU A 55 0.34 -9.72 -8.93
C LEU A 55 -0.18 -11.10 -8.49
N PHE A 56 -1.21 -11.63 -9.16
CA PHE A 56 -1.78 -12.94 -8.84
C PHE A 56 -0.78 -14.07 -9.07
N ASN A 57 -0.07 -14.06 -10.20
CA ASN A 57 0.92 -15.09 -10.51
C ASN A 57 2.09 -15.07 -9.49
N GLU A 58 2.48 -13.88 -9.05
CA GLU A 58 3.51 -13.69 -8.04
C GLU A 58 3.10 -14.29 -6.68
N ILE A 59 1.85 -14.03 -6.26
CA ILE A 59 1.24 -14.59 -5.05
C ILE A 59 1.14 -16.12 -5.15
N TRP A 60 0.69 -16.63 -6.29
CA TRP A 60 0.47 -18.06 -6.49
C TRP A 60 1.76 -18.88 -6.47
N ASN A 61 2.85 -18.30 -6.96
CA ASN A 61 4.16 -18.96 -6.98
C ASN A 61 4.84 -18.95 -5.60
N HIS A 62 4.45 -18.08 -4.66
CA HIS A 62 5.14 -17.87 -3.38
C HIS A 62 4.18 -17.85 -2.18
N LYS A 63 3.18 -18.76 -2.18
CA LYS A 63 2.08 -18.82 -1.21
C LYS A 63 2.54 -18.74 0.26
N LEU A 64 3.62 -19.43 0.63
CA LEU A 64 4.12 -19.44 2.01
C LEU A 64 4.63 -18.06 2.46
N LEU A 65 5.41 -17.38 1.61
CA LEU A 65 5.87 -16.01 1.91
C LEU A 65 4.68 -15.04 1.98
N THR A 66 3.68 -15.22 1.11
CA THR A 66 2.46 -14.41 1.14
C THR A 66 1.65 -14.64 2.41
N ILE A 67 1.46 -15.90 2.82
CA ILE A 67 0.75 -16.24 4.05
C ILE A 67 1.51 -15.69 5.26
N THR A 68 2.84 -15.87 5.35
CA THR A 68 3.61 -15.35 6.48
C THR A 68 3.54 -13.83 6.57
N ALA A 69 3.67 -13.11 5.46
CA ALA A 69 3.55 -11.66 5.46
C ALA A 69 2.13 -11.20 5.84
N LEU A 70 1.10 -11.92 5.39
CA LEU A 70 -0.29 -11.64 5.71
C LEU A 70 -0.60 -11.93 7.18
N LEU A 71 -0.06 -13.01 7.74
CA LEU A 71 -0.18 -13.36 9.16
C LEU A 71 0.54 -12.36 10.05
N VAL A 72 1.78 -11.97 9.71
CA VAL A 72 2.51 -10.93 10.43
C VAL A 72 1.76 -9.60 10.36
N GLY A 73 1.30 -9.21 9.19
CA GLY A 73 0.47 -8.01 9.02
C GLY A 73 -0.82 -8.06 9.84
N TRP A 74 -1.51 -9.19 9.85
CA TRP A 74 -2.71 -9.42 10.66
C TRP A 74 -2.43 -9.35 12.15
N ALA A 75 -1.37 -10.01 12.63
CA ALA A 75 -0.98 -9.97 14.04
C ALA A 75 -0.70 -8.54 14.49
N VAL A 76 0.04 -7.75 13.69
CA VAL A 76 0.30 -6.36 14.03
C VAL A 76 -0.96 -5.50 13.95
N PHE A 77 -1.88 -5.79 13.01
CA PHE A 77 -3.19 -5.13 12.95
C PHE A 77 -4.00 -5.37 14.24
N VAL A 78 -4.06 -6.62 14.71
CA VAL A 78 -4.74 -6.99 15.95
C VAL A 78 -4.10 -6.30 17.15
N VAL A 79 -2.78 -6.37 17.30
CA VAL A 79 -2.04 -5.70 18.39
C VAL A 79 -2.27 -4.19 18.37
N SER A 80 -2.21 -3.56 17.18
CA SER A 80 -2.46 -2.12 17.03
C SER A 80 -3.90 -1.75 17.41
N ARG A 81 -4.87 -2.62 17.11
CA ARG A 81 -6.28 -2.42 17.48
C ARG A 81 -6.48 -2.49 18.99
N TYR A 82 -5.88 -3.46 19.67
CA TYR A 82 -5.93 -3.54 21.13
C TYR A 82 -5.17 -2.40 21.80
N GLY A 83 -3.99 -2.03 21.27
CA GLY A 83 -3.23 -0.87 21.72
C GLY A 83 -3.99 0.45 21.54
N PHE A 84 -4.84 0.55 20.52
CA PHE A 84 -5.74 1.69 20.34
C PHE A 84 -6.76 1.80 21.48
N TYR A 85 -7.40 0.70 21.88
CA TYR A 85 -8.31 0.73 23.04
C TYR A 85 -7.57 1.07 24.32
N LEU A 86 -6.37 0.51 24.54
CA LEU A 86 -5.56 0.83 25.70
C LEU A 86 -5.14 2.32 25.75
N THR A 87 -4.80 2.91 24.60
CA THR A 87 -4.48 4.34 24.54
C THR A 87 -5.70 5.23 24.76
N GLN A 88 -6.91 4.79 24.40
CA GLN A 88 -8.15 5.51 24.76
C GLN A 88 -8.35 5.54 26.28
N ASP A 89 -8.17 4.41 26.97
CA ASP A 89 -8.33 4.34 28.43
C ASP A 89 -7.28 5.20 29.16
N LEU A 90 -6.03 5.15 28.70
CA LEU A 90 -4.95 6.01 29.21
C LEU A 90 -5.22 7.50 28.98
N LEU A 91 -5.70 7.87 27.78
CA LEU A 91 -6.05 9.25 27.47
C LEU A 91 -7.26 9.72 28.27
N PHE A 92 -8.22 8.85 28.55
CA PHE A 92 -9.36 9.17 29.42
C PHE A 92 -8.91 9.41 30.86
N ALA A 93 -8.02 8.56 31.39
CA ALA A 93 -7.39 8.76 32.69
C ALA A 93 -6.60 10.08 32.75
N LEU A 94 -5.81 10.41 31.72
CA LEU A 94 -5.07 11.67 31.61
C LEU A 94 -6.00 12.89 31.47
N ALA A 95 -7.11 12.76 30.73
CA ALA A 95 -8.14 13.80 30.59
C ALA A 95 -8.89 14.06 31.90
N SER A 96 -9.01 13.05 32.77
CA SER A 96 -9.56 13.21 34.11
C SER A 96 -8.64 14.02 35.03
N TRP A 97 -7.32 13.89 34.81
CA TRP A 97 -6.30 14.58 35.61
C TRP A 97 -6.09 16.04 35.20
N SER A 98 -6.19 16.36 33.90
CA SER A 98 -5.88 17.72 33.40
C SER A 98 -6.84 18.20 32.31
N ARG A 99 -7.28 19.46 32.44
CA ARG A 99 -8.15 20.16 31.48
C ARG A 99 -7.57 20.21 30.06
N PHE A 100 -6.23 20.20 29.95
CA PHE A 100 -5.55 20.21 28.65
C PHE A 100 -5.89 18.96 27.83
N TRP A 101 -5.85 17.78 28.46
CA TRP A 101 -6.16 16.49 27.82
C TRP A 101 -7.65 16.28 27.54
N ARG A 102 -8.52 17.13 28.10
CA ARG A 102 -9.96 17.13 27.85
C ARG A 102 -10.34 17.75 26.49
N HIS A 103 -9.41 18.47 25.85
CA HIS A 103 -9.66 19.02 24.52
C HIS A 103 -9.70 17.89 23.47
N LYS A 104 -10.89 17.71 22.86
CA LYS A 104 -11.14 16.68 21.85
C LYS A 104 -10.18 16.73 20.65
N GLY A 105 -9.64 17.91 20.30
CA GLY A 105 -8.68 18.04 19.20
C GLY A 105 -7.32 17.38 19.50
N ILE A 106 -6.82 17.52 20.73
CA ILE A 106 -5.49 17.00 21.12
C ILE A 106 -5.52 15.47 21.20
N THR A 107 -6.59 14.91 21.79
CA THR A 107 -6.78 13.45 21.86
C THR A 107 -6.93 12.83 20.48
N LEU A 108 -7.66 13.49 19.57
CA LEU A 108 -7.75 13.06 18.16
C LEU A 108 -6.40 13.11 17.45
N ALA A 109 -5.63 14.18 17.61
CA ALA A 109 -4.32 14.33 16.96
C ALA A 109 -3.35 13.23 17.41
N VAL A 110 -3.24 12.97 18.72
CA VAL A 110 -2.38 11.92 19.28
C VAL A 110 -2.77 10.54 18.74
N GLN A 111 -4.07 10.24 18.67
CA GLN A 111 -4.56 8.96 18.16
C GLN A 111 -4.26 8.76 16.67
N ILE A 112 -4.46 9.80 15.85
CA ILE A 112 -4.13 9.76 14.43
C ILE A 112 -2.62 9.53 14.24
N SER A 113 -1.78 10.22 15.02
CA SER A 113 -0.32 10.04 14.97
C SER A 113 0.12 8.62 15.33
N VAL A 114 -0.38 8.07 16.44
CA VAL A 114 -0.04 6.71 16.90
C VAL A 114 -0.41 5.66 15.85
N VAL A 115 -1.61 5.77 15.28
CA VAL A 115 -2.07 4.83 14.25
C VAL A 115 -1.24 4.96 12.97
N THR A 116 -0.93 6.18 12.54
CA THR A 116 -0.15 6.45 11.34
C THR A 116 1.25 5.84 11.46
N LEU A 117 1.92 6.05 12.61
CA LEU A 117 3.24 5.51 12.89
C LEU A 117 3.24 3.98 12.96
N SER A 118 2.25 3.40 13.64
CA SER A 118 2.09 1.95 13.75
C SER A 118 1.93 1.32 12.36
N ARG A 119 1.13 1.95 11.49
CA ARG A 119 0.88 1.48 10.12
C ARG A 119 2.05 1.65 9.19
N ALA A 120 2.78 2.75 9.31
CA ALA A 120 4.04 2.94 8.59
C ALA A 120 5.08 1.88 9.02
N CYS A 121 5.17 1.58 10.31
CA CYS A 121 6.03 0.51 10.84
C CYS A 121 5.62 -0.87 10.32
N CYS A 122 4.32 -1.17 10.22
CA CYS A 122 3.82 -2.40 9.60
C CYS A 122 4.24 -2.50 8.14
N GLY A 123 4.00 -1.45 7.36
CA GLY A 123 4.37 -1.40 5.94
C GLY A 123 5.88 -1.61 5.75
N TRP A 124 6.68 -1.00 6.62
CA TRP A 124 8.13 -1.16 6.66
C TRP A 124 8.56 -2.59 7.03
N LEU A 125 7.93 -3.19 8.04
CA LEU A 125 8.24 -4.54 8.50
C LEU A 125 7.93 -5.58 7.41
N VAL A 126 6.75 -5.47 6.78
CA VAL A 126 6.33 -6.32 5.66
C VAL A 126 7.28 -6.14 4.47
N ALA A 127 7.67 -4.91 4.18
CA ALA A 127 8.64 -4.61 3.14
C ALA A 127 10.01 -5.25 3.38
N ARG A 128 10.49 -5.22 4.63
CA ARG A 128 11.78 -5.77 5.02
C ARG A 128 11.79 -7.30 4.96
N LEU A 129 10.71 -7.96 5.36
CA LEU A 129 10.54 -9.41 5.26
C LEU A 129 10.49 -9.88 3.79
N CYS A 130 9.95 -9.06 2.89
CA CYS A 130 9.76 -9.39 1.47
C CYS A 130 10.68 -8.58 0.53
N ARG A 131 11.92 -8.27 0.96
CA ARG A 131 12.86 -7.35 0.27
C ARG A 131 13.05 -7.63 -1.24
N LYS A 132 12.92 -8.87 -1.68
CA LYS A 132 13.06 -9.25 -3.11
C LYS A 132 11.83 -8.91 -3.96
N ARG A 133 10.63 -8.86 -3.37
CA ARG A 133 9.32 -8.71 -4.06
C ARG A 133 8.40 -7.72 -3.32
N GLN A 134 9.03 -6.70 -2.71
CA GLN A 134 8.45 -5.76 -1.76
C GLN A 134 7.18 -5.06 -2.28
N LYS A 135 7.14 -4.67 -3.56
CA LYS A 135 6.02 -3.91 -4.14
C LYS A 135 4.72 -4.72 -4.24
N ALA A 136 4.77 -5.93 -4.80
CA ALA A 136 3.59 -6.78 -4.97
C ALA A 136 2.98 -7.18 -3.62
N MET A 137 3.84 -7.51 -2.66
CA MET A 137 3.43 -7.93 -1.32
C MET A 137 2.81 -6.80 -0.51
N VAL A 138 3.39 -5.59 -0.56
CA VAL A 138 2.84 -4.41 0.12
C VAL A 138 1.49 -4.01 -0.48
N LEU A 139 1.32 -4.10 -1.80
CA LEU A 139 0.03 -3.85 -2.45
C LEU A 139 -1.04 -4.88 -2.07
N ALA A 140 -0.70 -6.16 -2.09
CA ALA A 140 -1.61 -7.23 -1.68
C ALA A 140 -2.05 -7.04 -0.22
N TYR A 141 -1.11 -6.70 0.66
CA TYR A 141 -1.41 -6.40 2.05
C TYR A 141 -2.28 -5.15 2.23
N ALA A 142 -1.98 -4.06 1.50
CA ALA A 142 -2.78 -2.84 1.52
C ALA A 142 -4.22 -3.09 1.04
N ALA A 143 -4.39 -3.89 -0.03
CA ALA A 143 -5.70 -4.28 -0.54
C ALA A 143 -6.48 -5.14 0.46
N PHE A 144 -5.82 -6.12 1.10
CA PHE A 144 -6.42 -6.95 2.13
C PHE A 144 -6.90 -6.13 3.33
N ILE A 145 -6.06 -5.22 3.85
CA ILE A 145 -6.43 -4.34 4.96
C ILE A 145 -7.57 -3.38 4.58
N ALA A 146 -7.56 -2.83 3.36
CA ALA A 146 -8.65 -1.98 2.89
C ALA A 146 -9.98 -2.76 2.84
N GLY A 147 -9.97 -4.01 2.37
CA GLY A 147 -11.15 -4.88 2.37
C GLY A 147 -11.69 -5.14 3.77
N VAL A 148 -10.82 -5.50 4.72
CA VAL A 148 -11.20 -5.72 6.13
C VAL A 148 -11.81 -4.45 6.74
N GLN A 149 -11.24 -3.28 6.47
CA GLN A 149 -11.78 -2.00 6.94
C GLN A 149 -13.16 -1.71 6.37
N ILE A 150 -13.39 -1.95 5.07
CA ILE A 150 -14.70 -1.77 4.44
C ILE A 150 -15.75 -2.67 5.13
N VAL A 151 -15.44 -3.95 5.34
CA VAL A 151 -16.36 -4.88 6.02
C VAL A 151 -16.69 -4.40 7.43
N LEU A 152 -15.69 -3.96 8.19
CA LEU A 152 -15.89 -3.43 9.54
C LEU A 152 -16.79 -2.18 9.52
N VAL A 153 -16.57 -1.25 8.59
CA VAL A 153 -17.38 -0.04 8.46
C VAL A 153 -18.82 -0.36 8.05
N VAL A 154 -19.02 -1.25 7.08
CA VAL A 154 -20.37 -1.70 6.68
C VAL A 154 -21.08 -2.36 7.85
N SER A 155 -20.41 -3.24 8.59
CA SER A 155 -20.99 -3.91 9.75
C SER A 155 -21.37 -2.92 10.85
N ALA A 156 -20.58 -1.86 11.03
CA ALA A 156 -20.84 -0.82 12.02
C ALA A 156 -21.95 0.14 11.56
N LEU A 157 -22.07 0.39 10.25
CA LEU A 157 -23.16 1.18 9.66
C LEU A 157 -24.51 0.48 9.87
N LEU A 158 -24.56 -0.84 9.63
CA LEU A 158 -25.74 -1.67 9.86
C LEU A 158 -26.17 -1.72 11.33
N ARG A 159 -25.25 -1.51 12.27
CA ARG A 159 -25.51 -1.49 13.72
C ARG A 159 -25.99 -0.12 14.25
N GLY A 160 -26.19 0.88 13.38
CA GLY A 160 -26.64 2.22 13.80
C GLY A 160 -25.53 3.02 14.50
N MET A 161 -24.44 3.28 13.79
CA MET A 161 -23.28 4.02 14.30
C MET A 161 -23.55 5.51 14.54
N SER A 162 -22.85 6.08 15.54
CA SER A 162 -22.80 7.53 15.76
C SER A 162 -22.01 8.26 14.65
N LEU A 163 -22.35 9.53 14.38
CA LEU A 163 -21.69 10.36 13.37
C LEU A 163 -20.20 10.58 13.65
N GLN A 164 -19.80 10.63 14.93
CA GLN A 164 -18.40 10.74 15.33
C GLN A 164 -17.61 9.46 14.99
N THR A 165 -18.18 8.29 15.25
CA THR A 165 -17.57 7.00 14.88
C THR A 165 -17.48 6.86 13.36
N PHE A 166 -18.48 7.35 12.63
CA PHE A 166 -18.49 7.33 11.17
C PHE A 166 -17.37 8.19 10.56
N ILE A 167 -17.22 9.44 11.00
CA ILE A 167 -16.12 10.32 10.54
C ILE A 167 -14.76 9.68 10.82
N TYR A 168 -14.60 9.11 12.02
CA TYR A 168 -13.35 8.45 12.42
C TYR A 168 -12.97 7.29 11.51
N ASN A 169 -13.96 6.46 11.15
CA ASN A 169 -13.78 5.33 10.24
C ASN A 169 -13.39 5.78 8.82
N ILE A 170 -13.98 6.86 8.30
CA ILE A 170 -13.64 7.40 6.98
C ILE A 170 -12.19 7.87 6.94
N CYS A 171 -11.75 8.64 7.94
CA CYS A 171 -10.36 9.09 8.03
C CYS A 171 -9.40 7.89 8.11
N PHE A 172 -9.75 6.86 8.86
CA PHE A 172 -8.93 5.66 8.96
C PHE A 172 -8.86 4.89 7.64
N ILE A 173 -9.97 4.76 6.91
CA ILE A 173 -9.99 4.10 5.58
C ILE A 173 -9.01 4.75 4.61
N THR A 174 -8.88 6.08 4.62
CA THR A 174 -8.02 6.80 3.67
C THR A 174 -6.56 6.86 4.12
N ILE A 175 -6.31 7.12 5.40
CA ILE A 175 -4.94 7.26 5.94
C ILE A 175 -4.21 5.92 5.92
N THR A 176 -4.90 4.83 6.24
CA THR A 176 -4.31 3.49 6.36
C THR A 176 -3.53 3.01 5.13
N PRO A 177 -4.15 2.91 3.94
CA PRO A 177 -3.45 2.42 2.76
C PRO A 177 -2.29 3.34 2.39
N VAL A 178 -2.45 4.66 2.55
CA VAL A 178 -1.39 5.64 2.27
C VAL A 178 -0.20 5.43 3.20
N SER A 179 -0.41 5.29 4.51
CA SER A 179 0.68 5.04 5.47
C SER A 179 1.40 3.72 5.21
N ILE A 180 0.68 2.67 4.81
CA ILE A 180 1.27 1.37 4.46
C ILE A 180 2.11 1.48 3.20
N LEU A 181 1.64 2.20 2.17
CA LEU A 181 2.39 2.40 0.93
C LEU A 181 3.65 3.25 1.13
N VAL A 182 3.55 4.30 1.95
CA VAL A 182 4.68 5.17 2.31
C VAL A 182 5.70 4.40 3.15
N GLY A 183 5.27 3.73 4.23
CA GLY A 183 6.15 2.94 5.10
C GLY A 183 6.76 1.72 4.39
N GLY A 184 5.99 1.10 3.48
CA GLY A 184 6.44 -0.01 2.65
C GLY A 184 7.34 0.40 1.49
N GLY A 185 7.69 1.68 1.35
CA GLY A 185 8.70 2.14 0.39
C GLY A 185 8.35 1.87 -1.07
N VAL A 186 7.06 1.75 -1.41
CA VAL A 186 6.60 1.46 -2.79
C VAL A 186 7.09 2.52 -3.79
N PHE A 187 7.35 3.73 -3.31
CA PHE A 187 7.87 4.86 -4.10
C PHE A 187 9.40 4.93 -4.17
N ARG A 188 10.13 4.11 -3.41
CA ARG A 188 11.60 4.12 -3.45
C ARG A 188 12.05 3.44 -4.74
N SER A 189 12.46 4.25 -5.73
CA SER A 189 13.11 3.77 -6.94
C SER A 189 14.37 3.01 -6.52
N ARG A 190 14.55 1.82 -7.09
CA ARG A 190 15.77 1.05 -6.95
C ARG A 190 16.80 1.71 -7.87
N THR A 191 17.41 2.80 -7.40
CA THR A 191 18.73 3.19 -7.88
C THR A 191 19.67 2.18 -7.26
N ASP A 192 20.08 1.17 -8.04
CA ASP A 192 21.32 0.39 -7.90
C ASP A 192 21.12 -0.97 -8.59
N CYS A 193 21.39 -0.98 -9.89
CA CYS A 193 21.84 -2.11 -10.68
C CYS A 193 22.53 -1.55 -11.94
N ASP A 194 23.53 -0.69 -11.77
CA ASP A 194 24.62 -0.52 -12.74
C ASP A 194 25.91 -0.51 -11.93
N GLY A 195 26.44 -1.70 -11.70
CA GLY A 195 27.89 -1.84 -11.64
C GLY A 195 28.29 -2.60 -12.89
N PRO A 196 29.25 -2.10 -13.67
CA PRO A 196 30.25 -2.94 -14.26
C PRO A 196 31.51 -2.83 -13.40
N GLY A 197 31.97 -3.97 -12.90
CA GLY A 197 33.41 -4.09 -12.76
C GLY A 197 34.01 -4.01 -14.16
N ASP A 198 34.97 -3.12 -14.36
CA ASP A 198 36.00 -3.28 -15.38
C ASP A 198 37.29 -2.57 -14.94
N THR A 199 38.35 -3.38 -14.93
CA THR A 199 39.77 -3.04 -15.16
C THR A 199 40.55 -2.19 -14.15
N HIS A 200 40.88 -2.78 -12.99
CA HIS A 200 42.22 -2.65 -12.42
C HIS A 200 43.16 -3.67 -13.08
N ALA A 201 43.82 -3.27 -14.18
CA ALA A 201 45.01 -3.95 -14.71
C ALA A 201 45.83 -2.96 -15.55
N MET A 202 46.70 -2.19 -14.91
CA MET A 202 47.95 -1.72 -15.51
C MET A 202 49.06 -1.94 -14.49
N VAL A 203 49.80 -3.00 -14.75
CA VAL A 203 51.10 -3.34 -14.17
C VAL A 203 52.15 -2.44 -14.82
N CYS A 204 53.18 -2.07 -14.06
CA CYS A 204 54.42 -1.44 -14.52
C CYS A 204 55.14 -2.25 -15.62
#